data_AF-A0A7S1RYY2-F1
#
_entry.id   AF-A0A7S1RYY2-F1
#
_cell.length_a   1.000
_cell.length_b   1.000
_cell.length_c   1.000
_cell.angle_alpha   90.00
_cell.angle_beta   90.00
_cell.angle_gamma   90.00
#
_symmetry.space_group_name_H-M   'P 1'
#
loop_
_entity.id
_entity.type
_entity.pdbx_description
1 polymer ?
#
loop_
_entity_poly.entity_id
_entity_poly.type
_entity_poly.pdbx_seq_one_letter_code
_entity_poly.pdbx_strand_id
1 'polypeptide(L)'
;HRCRLQQEQQGSGISEYLTYGSLMKGVELILSELLGLSFATEEPKPGEVWHPSVQKYTLREHQGGRVLGVLYMDPFARPGKVVQSAQFTLQGSKQLAGGDTQIPVTTLVYSLPLEMVGLPLSYAITFMHEIGHAVHSLLSETTFQHLSGTRGTVDFVEFPSHLFEHFVLDPNCLTKYAAHAKSGAPLPAELGRSCLQSRQHFAHIE
;
A
#
# COMPACT_ATOMS: atom_id res chain seq x y z
N HIS A 1 26.28 -11.97 -0.36
CA HIS A 1 25.63 -10.65 -0.49
C HIS A 1 25.75 -10.00 -1.87
N ARG A 2 26.94 -9.87 -2.51
CA ARG A 2 27.04 -9.30 -3.88
C ARG A 2 26.41 -10.14 -5.00
N CYS A 3 26.39 -11.48 -4.86
CA CYS A 3 25.83 -12.35 -5.89
C CYS A 3 24.28 -12.29 -5.98
N ARG A 4 23.60 -11.97 -4.87
CA ARG A 4 22.12 -11.87 -4.82
C ARG A 4 21.61 -10.62 -5.56
N LEU A 5 22.37 -9.53 -5.51
CA LEU A 5 22.06 -8.27 -6.22
C LEU A 5 22.37 -8.32 -7.73
N GLN A 6 23.27 -9.21 -8.17
CA GLN A 6 23.61 -9.36 -9.59
C GLN A 6 22.63 -10.24 -10.36
N GLN A 7 21.90 -11.16 -9.70
CA GLN A 7 20.90 -11.99 -10.36
C GLN A 7 19.52 -11.32 -10.52
N GLU A 8 19.18 -10.32 -9.70
CA GLU A 8 17.99 -9.47 -9.91
C GLU A 8 18.11 -8.52 -11.11
N GLN A 9 19.32 -8.34 -11.67
CA GLN A 9 19.55 -7.52 -12.87
C GLN A 9 19.24 -8.24 -14.19
N GLN A 10 18.91 -9.53 -14.19
CA GLN A 10 18.21 -10.16 -15.31
C GLN A 10 16.73 -9.83 -15.19
N GLY A 11 16.40 -8.61 -15.61
CA GLY A 11 15.11 -7.97 -15.44
C GLY A 11 13.95 -8.86 -15.86
N SER A 12 13.18 -9.31 -14.88
CA SER A 12 11.76 -9.55 -15.12
C SER A 12 11.18 -8.24 -15.64
N GLY A 13 10.75 -8.22 -16.90
CA GLY A 13 10.14 -7.05 -17.54
C GLY A 13 8.93 -6.50 -16.78
N ILE A 14 8.45 -7.20 -15.75
CA ILE A 14 7.37 -6.75 -14.87
C ILE A 14 7.68 -5.42 -14.18
N SER A 15 8.95 -5.12 -13.87
CA SER A 15 9.30 -3.90 -13.12
C SER A 15 8.93 -2.64 -13.89
N GLU A 16 8.96 -2.69 -15.23
CA GLU A 16 8.54 -1.59 -16.09
C GLU A 16 7.03 -1.30 -16.00
N TYR A 17 6.23 -2.24 -15.45
CA TYR A 17 4.79 -2.11 -15.29
C TYR A 17 4.35 -1.76 -13.87
N LEU A 18 5.31 -1.71 -12.93
CA LEU A 18 5.08 -1.38 -11.54
C LEU A 18 5.62 0.03 -11.29
N THR A 19 4.72 0.98 -11.08
CA THR A 19 5.05 2.37 -10.74
C THR A 19 4.34 2.74 -9.46
N TYR A 20 4.79 3.77 -8.76
CA TYR A 20 4.05 4.27 -7.59
C TYR A 20 2.58 4.57 -7.92
N GLY A 21 2.33 5.19 -9.08
CA GLY A 21 0.99 5.48 -9.56
C GLY A 21 0.15 4.23 -9.86
N SER A 22 0.74 3.19 -10.46
CA SER A 22 0.01 1.93 -10.69
C SER A 22 -0.29 1.20 -9.39
N LEU A 23 0.64 1.20 -8.42
CA LEU A 23 0.39 0.61 -7.10
C LEU A 23 -0.74 1.33 -6.38
N MET A 24 -0.77 2.68 -6.40
CA MET A 24 -1.89 3.44 -5.85
C MET A 24 -3.22 3.13 -6.54
N LYS A 25 -3.24 2.90 -7.86
CA LYS A 25 -4.43 2.40 -8.56
C LYS A 25 -4.85 1.00 -8.08
N GLY A 26 -3.89 0.13 -7.80
CA GLY A 26 -4.14 -1.18 -7.21
C GLY A 26 -4.76 -1.08 -5.82
N VAL A 27 -4.25 -0.17 -4.98
CA VAL A 27 -4.83 0.13 -3.66
C VAL A 27 -6.27 0.61 -3.78
N GLU A 28 -6.54 1.57 -4.67
CA GLU A 28 -7.90 2.07 -4.89
C GLU A 28 -8.85 0.97 -5.39
N LEU A 29 -8.39 0.09 -6.29
CA LEU A 29 -9.16 -1.06 -6.75
C LEU A 29 -9.53 -2.01 -5.59
N ILE A 30 -8.57 -2.31 -4.70
CA ILE A 30 -8.81 -3.17 -3.53
C ILE A 30 -9.83 -2.52 -2.60
N LEU A 31 -9.65 -1.24 -2.27
CA LEU A 31 -10.55 -0.50 -1.39
C LEU A 31 -11.97 -0.43 -1.96
N SER A 32 -12.09 -0.12 -3.25
CA SER A 32 -13.37 -0.03 -3.95
C SER A 32 -14.09 -1.38 -3.99
N GLU A 33 -13.44 -2.41 -4.53
CA GLU A 33 -14.08 -3.69 -4.84
C GLU A 33 -14.33 -4.55 -3.60
N LEU A 34 -13.46 -4.48 -2.60
CA LEU A 34 -13.59 -5.34 -1.41
C LEU A 34 -14.27 -4.62 -0.23
N LEU A 35 -14.07 -3.32 -0.10
CA LEU A 35 -14.46 -2.58 1.09
C LEU A 35 -15.51 -1.48 0.83
N GLY A 36 -15.77 -1.12 -0.44
CA GLY A 36 -16.65 0.00 -0.79
C GLY A 36 -16.09 1.35 -0.33
N LEU A 37 -14.77 1.47 -0.26
CA LEU A 37 -14.03 2.63 0.23
C LEU A 37 -13.18 3.27 -0.87
N SER A 38 -12.86 4.54 -0.71
CA SER A 38 -11.99 5.28 -1.63
C SER A 38 -11.06 6.21 -0.87
N PHE A 39 -9.86 6.44 -1.40
CA PHE A 39 -9.00 7.52 -0.93
C PHE A 39 -9.26 8.81 -1.73
N ALA A 40 -9.73 9.85 -1.04
CA ALA A 40 -9.80 11.19 -1.61
C ALA A 40 -8.47 11.92 -1.38
N THR A 41 -7.86 12.46 -2.44
CA THR A 41 -6.68 13.33 -2.30
C THR A 41 -7.13 14.70 -1.82
N GLU A 42 -6.46 15.23 -0.81
CA GLU A 42 -6.70 16.57 -0.28
C GLU A 42 -5.40 17.37 -0.22
N GLU A 43 -5.49 18.68 -0.47
CA GLU A 43 -4.35 19.58 -0.26
C GLU A 43 -4.12 19.78 1.25
N PRO A 44 -2.91 19.50 1.76
CA PRO A 44 -2.58 19.81 3.15
C PRO A 44 -2.65 21.32 3.42
N LYS A 45 -3.09 21.71 4.61
CA LYS A 45 -3.06 23.11 5.04
C LYS A 45 -1.61 23.58 5.21
N PRO A 46 -1.36 24.91 5.15
CA PRO A 46 -0.04 25.45 5.46
C PRO A 46 0.46 24.98 6.83
N GLY A 47 1.61 24.30 6.85
CA GLY A 47 2.23 23.75 8.06
C GLY A 47 1.69 22.39 8.54
N GLU A 48 0.74 21.78 7.83
CA GLU A 48 0.16 20.47 8.20
C GLU A 48 1.11 19.30 7.96
N VAL A 49 1.95 19.38 6.93
CA VAL A 49 2.90 18.33 6.54
C VAL A 49 4.35 18.76 6.77
N TRP A 50 5.21 17.79 7.10
CA TRP A 50 6.64 18.02 7.36
C TRP A 50 7.50 18.16 6.10
N HIS A 51 6.96 17.84 4.92
CA HIS A 51 7.67 17.98 3.65
C HIS A 51 6.68 18.17 2.49
N PRO A 52 6.99 18.99 1.45
CA PRO A 52 6.08 19.26 0.33
C PRO A 52 5.70 18.04 -0.51
N SER A 53 6.51 16.98 -0.46
CA SER A 53 6.22 15.73 -1.19
C SER A 53 5.27 14.78 -0.44
N VAL A 54 4.85 15.14 0.77
CA VAL A 54 3.90 14.33 1.55
C VAL A 54 2.51 14.56 0.99
N GLN A 55 1.83 13.47 0.65
CA GLN A 55 0.49 13.49 0.09
C GLN A 55 -0.51 13.16 1.19
N LYS A 56 -1.63 13.89 1.23
CA LYS A 56 -2.71 13.64 2.18
C LYS A 56 -3.86 12.93 1.47
N TYR A 57 -4.29 11.83 2.07
CA TYR A 57 -5.44 11.04 1.65
C TYR A 57 -6.45 10.95 2.77
N THR A 58 -7.71 11.21 2.46
CA THR A 58 -8.83 10.98 3.37
C THR A 58 -9.53 9.69 2.93
N LEU A 59 -9.56 8.68 3.82
CA LEU A 59 -10.29 7.44 3.58
C LEU A 59 -11.77 7.66 3.84
N ARG A 60 -12.62 7.31 2.87
CA ARG A 60 -14.07 7.53 2.96
C ARG A 60 -14.86 6.36 2.39
N GLU A 61 -16.07 6.20 2.89
CA GLU A 61 -17.09 5.40 2.21
C GLU A 61 -17.38 6.00 0.82
N HIS A 62 -17.68 5.15 -0.16
CA HIS A 62 -18.05 5.58 -1.51
C HIS A 62 -19.19 6.62 -1.53
N GLN A 63 -19.30 7.33 -2.66
CA GLN A 63 -20.33 8.36 -2.91
C GLN A 63 -20.26 9.56 -1.95
N GLY A 64 -19.08 9.87 -1.42
CA GLY A 64 -18.89 11.00 -0.51
C GLY A 64 -19.47 10.76 0.88
N GLY A 65 -19.56 9.48 1.28
CA GLY A 65 -20.00 9.07 2.60
C GLY A 65 -19.05 9.48 3.72
N ARG A 66 -19.16 8.79 4.85
CA ARG A 66 -18.46 9.16 6.08
C ARG A 66 -16.93 9.14 5.90
N VAL A 67 -16.26 10.08 6.56
CA VAL A 67 -14.80 10.07 6.69
C VAL A 67 -14.41 9.05 7.75
N LEU A 68 -13.55 8.10 7.36
CA LEU A 68 -13.09 7.01 8.21
C LEU A 68 -11.70 7.25 8.78
N GLY A 69 -10.88 8.06 8.11
CA GLY A 69 -9.47 8.20 8.48
C GLY A 69 -8.69 9.16 7.59
N VAL A 70 -7.52 9.57 8.06
CA VAL A 70 -6.55 10.33 7.26
C VAL A 70 -5.21 9.58 7.19
N LEU A 71 -4.69 9.40 5.99
CA LEU A 71 -3.38 8.86 5.69
C LEU A 71 -2.48 9.97 5.13
N TYR A 72 -1.36 10.22 5.79
CA TYR A 72 -0.24 10.96 5.20
C TYR A 72 0.73 9.97 4.56
N MET A 73 0.95 10.11 3.26
CA MET A 73 1.87 9.30 2.49
C MET A 73 3.15 10.08 2.24
N ASP A 74 4.28 9.56 2.70
CA ASP A 74 5.60 10.13 2.42
C ASP A 74 6.39 9.13 1.56
N PRO A 75 6.22 9.15 0.21
CA PRO A 75 6.63 8.03 -0.62
C PRO A 75 8.10 8.09 -1.07
N PHE A 76 8.69 9.28 -1.19
CA PHE A 76 9.99 9.46 -1.85
C PHE A 76 11.16 9.49 -0.88
N ALA A 77 12.26 8.85 -1.27
CA ALA A 77 13.54 8.94 -0.56
C ALA A 77 14.13 10.36 -0.69
N ARG A 78 14.73 10.86 0.39
CA ARG A 78 15.46 12.14 0.41
C ARG A 78 16.51 12.16 1.53
N PRO A 79 17.55 13.01 1.44
CA PRO A 79 18.54 13.14 2.50
C PRO A 79 17.90 13.44 3.86
N GLY A 80 18.33 12.73 4.91
CA GLY A 80 17.85 12.91 6.29
C GLY A 80 16.50 12.27 6.61
N LYS A 81 15.83 11.62 5.64
CA LYS A 81 14.61 10.83 5.89
C LYS A 81 14.96 9.42 6.41
N VAL A 82 14.10 8.89 7.27
CA VAL A 82 14.13 7.46 7.69
C VAL A 82 14.09 6.57 6.46
N VAL A 83 15.05 5.65 6.35
CA VAL A 83 15.23 4.77 5.17
C VAL A 83 14.26 3.57 5.20
N GLN A 84 13.65 3.28 6.35
CA GLN A 84 12.72 2.17 6.51
C GLN A 84 11.32 2.50 5.97
N SER A 85 10.74 1.54 5.26
CA SER A 85 9.31 1.53 4.94
C SER A 85 8.54 1.08 6.18
N ALA A 86 7.65 1.93 6.68
CA ALA A 86 6.88 1.66 7.88
C ALA A 86 5.63 2.54 7.97
N GLN A 87 4.58 1.97 8.54
CA GLN A 87 3.40 2.71 9.01
C GLN A 87 3.53 3.16 10.47
N PHE A 88 3.15 4.40 10.76
CA PHE A 88 3.09 4.94 12.12
C PHE A 88 1.73 5.58 12.41
N THR A 89 1.15 5.29 13.57
CA THR A 89 -0.12 5.90 13.99
C THR A 89 0.16 7.23 14.68
N LEU A 90 -0.38 8.32 14.13
CA LEU A 90 -0.25 9.66 14.69
C LEU A 90 -1.37 9.97 15.68
N GLN A 91 -2.57 9.51 15.36
CA GLN A 91 -3.78 9.67 16.18
C GLN A 91 -4.61 8.40 16.09
N GLY A 92 -4.85 7.74 17.22
CA GLY A 92 -5.78 6.61 17.29
C GLY A 92 -7.23 7.08 17.24
N SER A 93 -8.13 6.20 16.84
CA SER A 93 -9.57 6.43 17.02
C SER A 93 -9.93 6.33 18.50
N LYS A 94 -10.89 7.13 18.94
CA LYS A 94 -11.37 7.15 20.33
C LYS A 94 -12.78 7.75 20.38
N GLN A 95 -13.63 7.21 21.25
CA GLN A 95 -14.91 7.84 21.59
C GLN A 95 -14.69 9.11 22.43
N LEU A 96 -15.23 10.22 21.96
CA LEU A 96 -15.17 11.52 22.62
C LEU A 96 -16.33 11.67 23.61
N ALA A 97 -16.13 12.52 24.62
CA ALA A 97 -17.19 12.92 25.52
C ALA A 97 -18.25 13.69 24.71
N GLY A 98 -19.40 13.06 24.48
CA GLY A 98 -20.46 13.58 23.59
C GLY A 98 -20.98 12.56 22.58
N GLY A 99 -20.31 11.41 22.42
CA GLY A 99 -20.75 10.34 21.52
C GLY A 99 -20.18 10.43 20.10
N ASP A 100 -19.38 11.46 19.81
CA ASP A 100 -18.62 11.56 18.56
C ASP A 100 -17.36 10.68 18.59
N THR A 101 -16.96 10.17 17.43
CA THR A 101 -15.73 9.39 17.29
C THR A 101 -14.59 10.26 16.74
N GLN A 102 -13.45 10.25 17.42
CA GLN A 102 -12.20 10.82 16.90
C GLN A 102 -11.73 10.03 15.69
N ILE A 103 -11.51 10.72 14.56
CA ILE A 103 -11.04 10.10 13.32
C ILE A 103 -9.56 9.68 13.49
N PRO A 104 -9.18 8.44 13.12
CA PRO A 104 -7.78 8.01 13.15
C PRO A 104 -6.94 8.72 12.09
N VAL A 105 -5.68 8.98 12.43
CA VAL A 105 -4.69 9.60 11.54
C VAL A 105 -3.42 8.75 11.56
N THR A 106 -2.96 8.36 10.39
CA THR A 106 -1.76 7.53 10.21
C THR A 106 -0.82 8.15 9.20
N THR A 107 0.46 7.79 9.28
CA THR A 107 1.44 8.09 8.24
C THR A 107 2.09 6.81 7.73
N LEU A 108 2.31 6.73 6.43
CA LEU A 108 3.11 5.70 5.78
C LEU A 108 4.37 6.37 5.24
N VAL A 109 5.51 5.98 5.81
CA VAL A 109 6.82 6.41 5.34
C VAL A 109 7.35 5.32 4.42
N TYR A 110 7.68 5.67 3.19
CA TYR A 110 8.27 4.77 2.21
C TYR A 110 9.48 5.44 1.55
N SER A 111 10.45 4.65 1.11
CA SER A 111 11.71 5.17 0.57
C SER A 111 11.87 4.84 -0.90
N LEU A 112 11.01 5.42 -1.74
CA LEU A 112 11.09 5.27 -3.19
C LEU A 112 12.23 6.12 -3.77
N PRO A 113 13.24 5.51 -4.43
CA PRO A 113 14.29 6.28 -5.09
C PRO A 113 13.72 7.10 -6.27
N LEU A 114 14.06 8.39 -6.33
CA LEU A 114 13.50 9.34 -7.30
C LEU A 114 13.84 8.99 -8.77
N GLU A 115 14.96 8.31 -9.00
CA GLU A 115 15.41 7.91 -10.34
C GLU A 115 14.67 6.68 -10.88
N MET A 116 13.91 6.00 -10.02
CA MET A 116 13.30 4.72 -10.35
C MET A 116 11.91 4.91 -10.96
N VAL A 117 11.84 4.76 -12.28
CA VAL A 117 10.58 4.89 -13.02
C VAL A 117 9.72 3.62 -12.88
N GLY A 118 10.34 2.45 -12.96
CA GLY A 118 9.71 1.14 -12.76
C GLY A 118 10.29 0.42 -11.54
N LEU A 119 9.44 -0.21 -10.74
CA LEU A 119 9.77 -0.74 -9.43
C LEU A 119 10.04 -2.24 -9.49
N PRO A 120 11.10 -2.74 -8.84
CA PRO A 120 11.24 -4.16 -8.56
C PRO A 120 9.99 -4.68 -7.86
N LEU A 121 9.62 -5.93 -8.14
CA LEU A 121 8.47 -6.57 -7.51
C LEU A 121 8.58 -6.58 -5.97
N SER A 122 9.80 -6.71 -5.43
CA SER A 122 10.05 -6.63 -3.98
C SER A 122 9.61 -5.29 -3.38
N TYR A 123 9.91 -4.18 -4.05
CA TYR A 123 9.46 -2.84 -3.63
C TYR A 123 7.93 -2.75 -3.65
N ALA A 124 7.30 -3.26 -4.70
CA ALA A 124 5.85 -3.28 -4.81
C ALA A 124 5.18 -4.10 -3.68
N ILE A 125 5.73 -5.27 -3.35
CA ILE A 125 5.25 -6.10 -2.22
C ILE A 125 5.37 -5.34 -0.91
N THR A 126 6.54 -4.77 -0.60
CA THR A 126 6.73 -3.97 0.62
C THR A 126 5.76 -2.79 0.68
N PHE A 127 5.53 -2.10 -0.44
CA PHE A 127 4.57 -1.00 -0.47
C PHE A 127 3.15 -1.46 -0.13
N MET A 128 2.70 -2.57 -0.73
CA MET A 128 1.38 -3.13 -0.49
C MET A 128 1.23 -3.63 0.96
N HIS A 129 2.28 -4.24 1.52
CA HIS A 129 2.33 -4.64 2.93
C HIS A 129 2.10 -3.44 3.87
N GLU A 130 2.86 -2.36 3.71
CA GLU A 130 2.71 -1.16 4.54
C GLU A 130 1.35 -0.47 4.36
N ILE A 131 0.78 -0.50 3.14
CA ILE A 131 -0.58 -0.01 2.90
C ILE A 131 -1.60 -0.85 3.68
N GLY A 132 -1.41 -2.17 3.74
CA GLY A 132 -2.27 -3.05 4.53
C GLY A 132 -2.31 -2.63 6.00
N HIS A 133 -1.15 -2.34 6.61
CA HIS A 133 -1.10 -1.77 7.97
C HIS A 133 -1.80 -0.42 8.09
N ALA A 134 -1.60 0.48 7.12
CA ALA A 134 -2.25 1.79 7.11
C ALA A 134 -3.77 1.67 7.05
N VAL A 135 -4.30 0.87 6.13
CA VAL A 135 -5.74 0.63 5.99
C VAL A 135 -6.30 -0.05 7.23
N HIS A 136 -5.59 -1.05 7.78
CA HIS A 136 -6.00 -1.70 9.03
C HIS A 136 -6.10 -0.70 10.19
N SER A 137 -5.09 0.15 10.37
CA SER A 137 -5.07 1.19 11.40
C SER A 137 -6.21 2.21 11.24
N LEU A 138 -6.63 2.52 10.01
CA LEU A 138 -7.75 3.42 9.75
C LEU A 138 -9.12 2.76 9.97
N LEU A 139 -9.22 1.43 9.82
CA LEU A 139 -10.48 0.69 9.90
C LEU A 139 -10.74 -0.02 11.23
N SER A 140 -9.71 -0.17 12.07
CA SER A 140 -9.75 -0.95 13.32
C SER A 140 -10.88 -0.56 14.28
N GLU A 141 -11.36 0.68 14.23
CA GLU A 141 -12.38 1.20 15.15
C GLU A 141 -13.64 1.74 14.44
N THR A 142 -13.80 1.53 13.13
CA THR A 142 -14.92 2.13 12.37
C THR A 142 -16.11 1.22 12.12
N THR A 143 -15.95 -0.10 11.93
CA THR A 143 -17.07 -1.07 11.76
C THR A 143 -16.62 -2.55 11.87
N PHE A 144 -15.36 -2.87 11.53
CA PHE A 144 -14.90 -4.27 11.37
C PHE A 144 -14.43 -4.97 12.66
N GLN A 145 -14.55 -4.32 13.82
CA GLN A 145 -14.19 -4.90 15.11
C GLN A 145 -14.98 -6.17 15.43
N HIS A 146 -16.22 -6.32 14.92
CA HIS A 146 -17.06 -7.50 15.14
C HIS A 146 -16.56 -8.78 14.46
N LEU A 147 -15.62 -8.69 13.50
CA LEU A 147 -14.91 -9.87 12.97
C LEU A 147 -13.77 -10.33 13.90
N SER A 148 -13.37 -9.51 14.87
CA SER A 148 -12.28 -9.80 15.83
C SER A 148 -12.77 -10.37 17.17
N GLY A 149 -13.97 -10.96 17.17
CA GLY A 149 -14.60 -11.53 18.36
C GLY A 149 -13.77 -12.63 19.03
N THR A 150 -13.10 -12.24 20.11
CA THR A 150 -12.37 -13.01 21.14
C THR A 150 -10.90 -13.35 20.87
N ARG A 151 -10.01 -12.50 21.43
CA ARG A 151 -8.56 -12.72 21.65
C ARG A 151 -7.72 -12.90 20.39
N GLY A 152 -7.72 -11.88 19.52
CA GLY A 152 -6.80 -11.82 18.37
C GLY A 152 -5.35 -11.93 18.82
N THR A 153 -4.73 -13.06 18.53
CA THR A 153 -3.29 -13.26 18.60
C THR A 153 -2.61 -12.28 17.65
N VAL A 154 -1.34 -11.98 17.91
CA VAL A 154 -0.46 -11.09 17.12
C VAL A 154 -0.54 -11.36 15.60
N ASP A 155 -0.95 -12.58 15.20
CA ASP A 155 -1.18 -13.02 13.82
C ASP A 155 -2.27 -12.25 13.05
N PHE A 156 -3.23 -11.61 13.73
CA PHE A 156 -4.30 -10.85 13.05
C PHE A 156 -3.85 -9.47 12.55
N VAL A 157 -2.78 -8.90 13.11
CA VAL A 157 -2.26 -7.58 12.70
C VAL A 157 -1.59 -7.64 11.33
N GLU A 158 -1.00 -8.80 10.99
CA GLU A 158 -0.32 -9.04 9.70
C GLU A 158 -1.27 -9.50 8.60
N PHE A 159 -2.43 -10.07 8.95
CA PHE A 159 -3.38 -10.58 7.96
C PHE A 159 -3.77 -9.54 6.89
N PRO A 160 -4.09 -8.27 7.23
CA PRO A 160 -4.34 -7.22 6.24
C PRO A 160 -3.12 -6.94 5.34
N SER A 161 -1.92 -6.90 5.90
CA SER A 161 -0.69 -6.65 5.16
C SER A 161 -0.41 -7.76 4.15
N HIS A 162 -0.47 -9.02 4.57
CA HIS A 162 -0.32 -10.17 3.69
C HIS A 162 -1.44 -10.28 2.65
N LEU A 163 -2.68 -9.91 3.00
CA LEU A 163 -3.77 -9.84 2.02
C LEU A 163 -3.43 -8.84 0.90
N PHE A 164 -2.92 -7.66 1.23
CA PHE A 164 -2.48 -6.67 0.24
C PHE A 164 -1.28 -7.17 -0.60
N GLU A 165 -0.33 -7.90 0.00
CA GLU A 165 0.74 -8.56 -0.75
C GLU A 165 0.20 -9.57 -1.77
N HIS A 166 -0.80 -10.36 -1.40
CA HIS A 166 -1.43 -11.32 -2.33
C HIS A 166 -2.02 -10.64 -3.57
N PHE A 167 -2.54 -9.41 -3.46
CA PHE A 167 -3.07 -8.68 -4.61
C PHE A 167 -2.02 -8.26 -5.64
N VAL A 168 -0.77 -7.99 -5.22
CA VAL A 168 0.32 -7.72 -6.16
C VAL A 168 0.96 -9.01 -6.68
N LEU A 169 0.79 -10.12 -5.95
CA LEU A 169 1.26 -11.45 -6.34
C LEU A 169 0.26 -12.27 -7.16
N ASP A 170 -0.98 -11.82 -7.34
CA ASP A 170 -1.97 -12.45 -8.22
C ASP A 170 -1.92 -11.80 -9.62
N PRO A 171 -1.55 -12.54 -10.68
CA PRO A 171 -1.52 -12.01 -12.04
C PRO A 171 -2.87 -11.43 -12.50
N ASN A 172 -3.99 -12.01 -12.06
CA ASN A 172 -5.32 -11.56 -12.46
C ASN A 172 -5.70 -10.23 -11.81
N CYS A 173 -5.18 -9.97 -10.60
CA CYS A 173 -5.33 -8.68 -9.94
C CYS A 173 -4.35 -7.67 -10.52
N LEU A 174 -3.08 -8.05 -10.66
CA LEU A 174 -2.01 -7.19 -11.12
C LEU A 174 -2.30 -6.60 -12.51
N THR A 175 -2.79 -7.41 -13.44
CA THR A 175 -3.14 -6.97 -14.81
C THR A 175 -4.24 -5.92 -14.87
N LYS A 176 -5.04 -5.74 -13.80
CA LYS A 176 -6.11 -4.73 -13.77
C LYS A 176 -5.59 -3.31 -13.56
N TYR A 177 -4.40 -3.15 -12.95
CA TYR A 177 -3.88 -1.83 -12.57
C TYR A 177 -2.43 -1.59 -13.01
N ALA A 178 -1.63 -2.64 -13.23
CA ALA A 178 -0.25 -2.52 -13.69
C ALA A 178 -0.19 -2.02 -15.14
N ALA A 179 0.67 -1.05 -15.39
CA ALA A 179 0.80 -0.40 -16.68
C ALA A 179 2.24 0.03 -16.91
N HIS A 180 2.72 -0.15 -18.14
CA HIS A 180 4.08 0.16 -18.54
C HIS A 180 4.37 1.64 -18.30
N ALA A 181 5.46 1.95 -17.61
CA ALA A 181 5.72 3.28 -17.06
C ALA A 181 5.87 4.37 -18.14
N LYS A 182 6.41 4.03 -19.32
CA LYS A 182 6.54 4.96 -20.45
C LYS A 182 5.32 5.01 -21.37
N SER A 183 4.86 3.85 -21.88
CA SER A 183 3.80 3.77 -22.88
C SER A 183 2.38 3.76 -22.30
N GLY A 184 2.22 3.46 -21.00
CA GLY A 184 0.93 3.22 -20.38
C GLY A 184 0.25 1.90 -20.78
N ALA A 185 0.92 1.05 -21.58
CA ALA A 185 0.36 -0.21 -22.04
C ALA A 185 0.06 -1.15 -20.85
N PRO A 186 -1.08 -1.88 -20.85
CA PRO A 186 -1.41 -2.80 -19.78
C PRO A 186 -0.39 -3.95 -19.70
N LEU A 187 -0.20 -4.52 -18.50
CA LEU A 187 0.66 -5.69 -18.31
C LEU A 187 0.13 -6.89 -19.13
N PRO A 188 0.94 -7.48 -20.03
CA PRO A 188 0.56 -8.71 -20.72
C PRO A 188 0.37 -9.86 -19.73
N ALA A 189 -0.75 -10.59 -19.85
CA ALA A 189 -1.10 -11.67 -18.91
C ALA A 189 -0.02 -12.76 -18.80
N GLU A 190 0.60 -13.13 -19.91
CA GLU A 190 1.69 -14.12 -19.95
C GLU A 190 2.93 -13.65 -19.18
N LEU A 191 3.29 -12.36 -19.28
CA LEU A 191 4.42 -11.79 -18.55
C LEU A 191 4.17 -11.80 -17.04
N GLY A 192 2.96 -11.41 -16.61
CA GLY A 192 2.55 -11.46 -15.21
C GLY A 192 2.61 -12.88 -14.63
N ARG A 193 2.05 -13.87 -15.35
CA ARG A 193 2.08 -15.28 -14.93
C ARG A 193 3.49 -15.83 -14.83
N SER A 194 4.31 -15.62 -15.87
CA SER A 194 5.68 -16.14 -15.92
C SER A 194 6.54 -15.63 -14.76
N CYS A 195 6.49 -14.32 -14.46
CA CYS A 195 7.26 -13.74 -13.37
C CYS A 195 6.87 -14.31 -11.99
N LEU A 196 5.57 -14.55 -11.77
CA LEU A 196 5.07 -14.99 -10.47
C LEU A 196 5.26 -16.51 -10.27
N GLN A 197 5.17 -17.31 -11.34
CA GLN A 197 5.50 -18.74 -11.30
C GLN A 197 6.99 -19.00 -10.98
N SER A 198 7.92 -18.18 -11.48
CA SER A 198 9.34 -18.31 -11.16
C SER A 198 9.65 -18.13 -9.67
N ARG A 199 8.79 -17.43 -8.90
CA ARG A 199 8.95 -17.31 -7.44
C ARG A 199 8.57 -18.59 -6.69
N GLN A 200 7.53 -19.29 -7.14
CA GLN A 200 7.06 -20.52 -6.50
C GLN A 200 8.07 -21.67 -6.58
N HIS A 201 9.00 -21.62 -7.53
CA HIS A 201 10.06 -22.62 -7.67
C HIS A 201 11.00 -22.73 -6.46
N PHE A 202 11.10 -21.69 -5.62
CA PHE A 202 11.96 -21.69 -4.42
C PHE A 202 11.17 -21.76 -3.10
N ALA A 203 9.83 -21.79 -3.16
CA ALA A 203 8.97 -21.81 -1.96
C ALA A 203 9.05 -23.12 -1.15
N HIS A 204 9.73 -24.15 -1.68
CA HIS A 204 9.94 -25.43 -0.98
C HIS A 204 11.28 -25.51 -0.23
N ILE A 205 12.07 -24.43 -0.23
CA ILE A 205 13.37 -24.34 0.45
C ILE A 205 13.34 -23.34 1.63
N GLU A 206 12.26 -22.55 1.77
CA GLU A 206 11.98 -21.67 2.91
C GLU A 206 10.98 -22.32 3.86
#